data_AF-A0A949XR95-F1
#
_entry.id   AF-A0A949XR95-F1
#
_cell.length_a   1.000
_cell.length_b   1.000
_cell.length_c   1.000
_cell.angle_alpha   90.00
_cell.angle_beta   90.00
_cell.angle_gamma   90.00
#
_symmetry.space_group_name_H-M   'P 1'
#
loop_
_entity.id
_entity.type
_entity.pdbx_description
1 polymer ?
#
loop_
_entity_poly.entity_id
_entity_poly.type
_entity_poly.pdbx_seq_one_letter_code
_entity_poly.pdbx_strand_id
1 'polypeptide(L)' 'MTGTRESTFAISELNRLIIALARRDYQVIGPVMRDGAIVYDEIQGAEALPAGWTDEQDAGRYRLKRRDAKA' A
#
# COMPACT_ATOMS: atom_id res chain seq x y z
N MET A 1 -20.96 14.55 -18.20
CA MET A 1 -20.97 13.28 -17.44
C MET A 1 -19.86 12.40 -18.00
N THR A 2 -18.66 12.48 -17.44
CA THR A 2 -17.54 11.64 -17.85
C THR A 2 -17.73 10.27 -17.21
N GLY A 3 -18.05 9.25 -18.01
CA GLY A 3 -18.11 7.88 -17.52
C GLY A 3 -16.73 7.45 -17.03
N THR A 4 -16.63 7.00 -15.78
CA THR A 4 -15.42 6.41 -15.22
C THR A 4 -15.10 5.16 -16.05
N ARG A 5 -13.98 5.20 -16.78
CA ARG A 5 -13.44 3.98 -17.41
C ARG A 5 -12.84 3.14 -16.30
N GLU A 6 -13.45 1.99 -16.04
CA GLU A 6 -12.82 0.99 -15.19
C GLU A 6 -11.58 0.42 -15.89
N SER A 7 -10.52 0.23 -15.12
CA SER A 7 -9.29 -0.39 -15.59
C SER A 7 -8.75 -1.23 -14.44
N THR A 8 -8.56 -2.52 -14.69
CA THR A 8 -8.04 -3.47 -13.71
C THR A 8 -6.56 -3.71 -13.99
N PHE A 9 -5.77 -3.75 -12.92
CA PHE A 9 -4.36 -4.13 -12.95
C PHE A 9 -4.18 -5.42 -12.15
N ALA A 10 -3.32 -6.32 -12.62
CA ALA A 10 -2.88 -7.43 -11.77
C ALA A 10 -1.98 -6.89 -10.64
N ILE A 11 -1.91 -7.61 -9.52
CA ILE A 11 -1.05 -7.23 -8.38
C ILE A 11 0.42 -7.10 -8.81
N SER A 12 0.87 -7.96 -9.73
CA SER A 12 2.22 -7.90 -10.32
C SER A 12 2.48 -6.62 -11.13
N GLU A 13 1.43 -5.89 -11.51
CA GLU A 13 1.51 -4.66 -12.30
C GLU A 13 1.50 -3.40 -11.45
N LEU A 14 1.15 -3.52 -10.16
CA LEU A 14 1.09 -2.39 -9.24
C LEU A 14 2.43 -1.65 -9.16
N ASN A 15 3.56 -2.37 -9.12
CA ASN A 15 4.87 -1.76 -9.08
C ASN A 15 5.15 -0.93 -10.35
N ARG A 16 4.72 -1.42 -11.52
CA ARG A 16 4.88 -0.68 -12.79
C ARG A 16 4.07 0.62 -12.78
N LEU A 17 2.88 0.61 -12.19
CA LEU A 17 2.07 1.82 -12.03
C LEU A 17 2.77 2.84 -11.12
N ILE A 18 3.27 2.42 -9.95
CA ILE A 18 3.97 3.30 -9.01
C ILE A 18 5.18 3.95 -9.70
N ILE A 19 6.01 3.16 -10.38
CA ILE A 19 7.17 3.66 -11.12
C ILE A 19 6.73 4.64 -12.24
N ALA A 20 5.63 4.35 -12.94
CA ALA A 20 5.13 5.22 -14.01
C ALA A 20 4.62 6.57 -13.47
N LEU A 21 4.04 6.60 -12.26
CA LEU A 21 3.62 7.82 -11.59
C LEU A 21 4.83 8.63 -11.09
N ALA A 22 5.79 7.97 -10.45
CA ALA A 22 7.02 8.61 -9.98
C ALA A 22 7.82 9.25 -11.15
N ARG A 23 7.91 8.57 -12.30
CA ARG A 23 8.54 9.12 -13.52
C ARG A 23 7.83 10.33 -14.12
N ARG A 24 6.59 10.58 -13.71
CA ARG A 24 5.81 11.76 -14.09
C ARG A 24 5.84 12.83 -13.00
N ASP A 25 6.81 12.74 -12.07
CA ASP A 25 7.01 13.63 -10.93
C ASP A 25 5.82 13.69 -9.96
N TYR A 26 4.97 12.65 -9.96
CA TYR A 26 3.96 12.49 -8.91
C TYR A 26 4.60 11.84 -7.68
N GLN A 27 4.30 12.39 -6.52
CA GLN A 27 4.56 11.72 -5.25
C GLN A 27 3.51 10.64 -5.02
N VAL A 28 3.95 9.39 -4.88
CA VAL A 28 3.07 8.26 -4.62
C VAL A 28 3.06 8.00 -3.11
N ILE A 29 1.90 8.17 -2.48
CA ILE A 29 1.72 7.93 -1.04
C ILE A 29 1.03 6.57 -0.85
N GLY A 30 1.59 5.75 0.05
CA GLY A 30 1.04 4.45 0.38
C GLY A 30 1.26 4.08 1.85
N PRO A 31 0.57 3.05 2.34
CA PRO A 31 0.81 2.53 3.67
C PRO A 31 2.21 1.89 3.72
N VAL A 32 2.96 2.20 4.76
CA VAL A 32 4.28 1.65 5.07
C VAL A 32 4.36 1.28 6.54
N MET A 33 5.24 0.35 6.89
CA MET A 33 5.50 0.01 8.29
C MET A 33 6.58 0.93 8.85
N ARG A 34 6.26 1.67 9.91
CA ARG A 34 7.21 2.54 10.63
C ARG A 34 6.98 2.44 12.12
N ASP A 35 8.04 2.24 12.89
CA ASP A 35 8.02 2.19 14.35
C ASP A 35 6.96 1.25 14.95
N GLY A 36 6.68 0.13 14.26
CA GLY A 36 5.67 -0.82 14.71
C GLY A 36 4.23 -0.38 14.46
N ALA A 37 4.01 0.59 13.55
CA ALA A 37 2.71 1.03 13.08
C ALA A 37 2.63 1.05 11.54
N ILE A 38 1.41 0.97 11.00
CA ILE A 38 1.15 1.29 9.59
C ILE A 38 0.86 2.79 9.51
N VAL A 39 1.69 3.51 8.75
CA VAL A 39 1.54 4.94 8.49
C VAL A 39 1.49 5.18 6.99
N TYR A 40 0.95 6.31 6.55
CA TYR A 40 1.04 6.73 5.14
C TYR A 40 2.29 7.57 4.94
N ASP A 41 3.13 7.16 4.00
CA ASP A 41 4.35 7.88 3.62
C ASP A 41 4.62 7.69 2.11
N GLU A 42 5.64 8.36 1.60
CA GLU A 42 6.08 8.21 0.22
C GLU A 42 6.60 6.79 -0.04
N ILE A 43 6.14 6.21 -1.16
CA ILE A 43 6.61 4.92 -1.66
C ILE A 43 7.18 5.07 -3.06
N GLN A 44 8.28 4.37 -3.32
CA GLN A 44 8.92 4.33 -4.64
C GLN A 44 8.68 3.00 -5.37
N GLY A 45 8.01 2.05 -4.72
CA GLY A 45 7.70 0.73 -5.25
C GLY A 45 6.69 -0.03 -4.41
N ALA A 46 6.13 -1.09 -4.98
CA ALA A 46 5.10 -1.91 -4.32
C ALA A 46 5.65 -2.73 -3.12
N GLU A 47 6.96 -2.95 -3.08
CA GLU A 47 7.67 -3.63 -1.99
C GLU A 47 7.67 -2.86 -0.67
N ALA A 48 7.41 -1.54 -0.71
CA ALA A 48 7.27 -0.72 0.50
C ALA A 48 5.95 -0.98 1.22
N LEU A 49 4.98 -1.59 0.54
CA LEU A 49 3.67 -1.89 1.11
C LEU A 49 3.80 -3.02 2.15
N PRO A 50 3.10 -2.93 3.29
CA PRO A 50 3.17 -3.92 4.37
C PRO A 50 2.37 -5.18 4.02
N ALA A 51 2.75 -5.87 2.94
CA ALA A 51 2.10 -7.08 2.47
C ALA A 51 2.12 -8.17 3.57
N GLY A 52 0.95 -8.74 3.84
CA GLY A 52 0.79 -9.75 4.90
C GLY A 52 0.81 -9.20 6.31
N TRP A 53 0.72 -7.88 6.51
CA TRP A 53 0.52 -7.27 7.82
C TRP A 53 -0.86 -6.63 7.91
N THR A 54 -1.45 -6.73 9.09
CA THR A 54 -2.68 -6.02 9.47
C THR A 54 -2.44 -5.43 10.84
N ASP A 55 -3.14 -4.34 11.17
CA ASP A 55 -3.22 -3.89 12.54
C ASP A 55 -4.40 -4.54 13.27
N GLU A 56 -4.20 -4.79 14.55
CA GLU A 56 -5.31 -4.98 15.48
C GLU A 56 -5.41 -3.74 16.37
N GLN A 57 -6.57 -3.11 16.33
CA GLN A 57 -6.92 -2.00 17.20
C GLN A 57 -7.82 -2.51 18.33
N ASP A 58 -7.40 -2.27 19.56
CA ASP A 58 -8.23 -2.39 20.76
C ASP A 58 -8.15 -1.08 21.54
N ALA A 59 -9.03 -0.84 22.51
CA ALA A 59 -9.14 0.42 23.25
C ALA A 59 -7.78 0.86 23.84
N GLY A 60 -7.10 1.79 23.15
CA GLY A 60 -5.79 2.32 23.53
C GLY A 60 -4.56 1.46 23.17
N ARG A 61 -4.70 0.40 22.34
CA ARG A 61 -3.59 -0.44 21.90
C ARG A 61 -3.57 -0.60 20.38
N TYR A 62 -2.41 -0.29 19.80
CA TYR A 62 -2.07 -0.62 18.42
C TYR A 62 -1.03 -1.74 18.43
N ARG A 63 -1.31 -2.86 17.76
CA ARG A 63 -0.34 -3.94 17.59
C ARG A 63 -0.38 -4.45 16.16
N LEU A 64 0.78 -4.48 15.51
CA LEU A 64 0.93 -5.16 14.23
C LEU A 64 0.79 -6.67 14.44
N LYS A 65 -0.06 -7.29 13.63
CA LYS A 65 -0.08 -8.73 13.46
C LYS A 65 0.27 -9.09 12.03
N ARG A 66 1.16 -10.07 11.89
CA ARG A 66 1.36 -10.73 10.61
C ARG A 66 0.10 -11.54 10.34
N ARG A 67 -0.57 -11.23 9.24
CA ARG A 67 -1.70 -12.02 8.75
C ARG A 67 -1.12 -13.32 8.23
N ASP A 68 -1.67 -14.45 8.66
CA ASP A 68 -1.43 -15.71 7.97
C ASP A 68 -1.89 -15.52 6.52
N ALA A 69 -0.94 -15.66 5.59
CA ALA A 69 -1.23 -15.59 4.16
C ALA A 69 -2.32 -16.63 3.87
N LYS A 70 -3.54 -16.18 3.54
CA LYS A 70 -4.49 -17.09 2.92
C LYS A 70 -3.92 -17.43 1.54
N ALA A 71 -3.69 -18.72 1.34
CA ALA A 71 -3.33 -19.35 0.07
C ALA A 71 -4.28 -18.96 -1.07
#